data_AF-G0L8F4-F1
#
_entry.id   AF-G0L8F4-F1
#
_cell.length_a   1.000
_cell.length_b   1.000
_cell.length_c   1.000
_cell.angle_alpha   90.00
_cell.angle_beta   90.00
_cell.angle_gamma   90.00
#
_symmetry.space_group_name_H-M   'P 1'
#
loop_
_entity.id
_entity.type
_entity.pdbx_description
1 polymer ?
#
loop_
_entity_poly.entity_id
_entity_poly.type
_entity_poly.pdbx_seq_one_letter_code
_entity_poly.pdbx_strand_id
1 'polypeptide(L)' 'MQIEKVTVCKPIETLVKELKKNGFEIIEQKVSDYHFHQVSIKMSGNINLVKNISIDNIEKHDEHTYFCKCHWSTVEISPR' A
#
# COMPACT_ATOMS: atom_id res chain seq x y z
N MET A 1 8.02 -9.04 0.00
CA MET A 1 8.54 -7.67 0.25
C MET A 1 8.86 -7.53 1.74
N GLN A 2 9.93 -6.80 2.10
CA GLN A 2 10.28 -6.53 3.50
C GLN A 2 10.61 -5.05 3.69
N ILE A 3 10.14 -4.47 4.80
CA ILE A 3 10.43 -3.09 5.21
C ILE A 3 10.97 -3.16 6.64
N GLU A 4 12.20 -2.68 6.87
CA GLU A 4 12.84 -2.66 8.20
C GLU A 4 12.76 -4.00 8.96
N LYS A 5 13.01 -5.12 8.24
CA LYS A 5 12.93 -6.52 8.73
C LYS A 5 11.52 -7.01 9.06
N VAL A 6 10.49 -6.19 8.88
CA VAL A 6 9.09 -6.60 8.96
C VAL A 6 8.65 -7.16 7.60
N THR A 7 8.04 -8.35 7.62
CA THR A 7 7.49 -8.96 6.41
C THR A 7 6.17 -8.30 6.05
N VAL A 8 6.12 -7.70 4.86
CA VAL A 8 4.90 -7.07 4.35
C VAL A 8 3.90 -8.16 4.00
N CYS A 9 2.64 -7.98 4.40
CA CYS A 9 1.60 -8.93 4.08
C CYS A 9 1.38 -9.05 2.57
N LYS A 10 1.02 -10.26 2.10
CA LYS A 10 0.86 -10.56 0.67
C LYS A 10 -0.10 -9.59 -0.06
N PRO A 11 -1.27 -9.20 0.50
CA PRO A 11 -2.18 -8.29 -0.19
C PRO A 11 -1.56 -6.91 -0.47
N ILE A 12 -0.79 -6.36 0.47
CA ILE A 12 -0.10 -5.08 0.29
C ILE A 12 1.01 -5.21 -0.74
N GLU A 13 1.76 -6.31 -0.72
CA GLU A 13 2.78 -6.54 -1.75
C GLU A 13 2.15 -6.62 -3.15
N THR A 14 1.00 -7.27 -3.30
CA THR A 14 0.25 -7.31 -4.56
C THR A 14 -0.21 -5.92 -4.96
N LEU A 15 -0.78 -5.14 -4.03
CA LEU A 15 -1.23 -3.76 -4.28
C LEU A 15 -0.08 -2.87 -4.77
N VAL A 16 1.05 -2.89 -4.07
CA VAL A 16 2.23 -2.11 -4.44
C VAL A 16 2.77 -2.54 -5.80
N LYS A 17 2.75 -3.83 -6.13
CA LYS A 17 3.16 -4.32 -7.46
C LYS A 17 2.22 -3.83 -8.56
N GLU A 18 0.91 -3.89 -8.35
CA GLU A 18 -0.08 -3.39 -9.32
C GLU A 18 0.03 -1.87 -9.49
N LEU A 19 0.20 -1.11 -8.40
CA LEU A 19 0.44 0.32 -8.48
C LEU A 19 1.73 0.63 -9.27
N LYS A 20 2.84 -0.08 -9.01
CA LYS A 20 4.08 0.09 -9.79
C LYS A 20 3.89 -0.18 -11.29
N LYS A 21 3.13 -1.21 -11.66
CA LYS A 21 2.80 -1.50 -13.08
C LYS A 21 2.03 -0.36 -13.74
N ASN A 22 1.20 0.35 -12.98
CA ASN A 22 0.44 1.51 -13.44
C ASN A 22 1.23 2.83 -13.37
N GLY A 23 2.56 2.78 -13.16
CA GLY A 23 3.43 3.95 -13.16
C GLY A 23 3.50 4.70 -11.83
N PHE A 24 3.06 4.10 -10.72
CA PHE A 24 3.24 4.67 -9.39
C PHE A 24 4.63 4.36 -8.84
N GLU A 25 5.19 5.32 -8.12
CA GLU A 25 6.52 5.21 -7.50
C GLU A 25 6.39 5.22 -5.98
N ILE A 26 7.17 4.40 -5.28
CA ILE A 26 7.23 4.47 -3.81
C ILE A 26 8.06 5.70 -3.45
N ILE A 27 7.47 6.59 -2.65
CA ILE A 27 8.16 7.77 -2.12
C ILE A 27 8.53 7.63 -0.65
N GLU A 28 7.80 6.82 0.11
CA GLU A 28 8.11 6.52 1.51
C GLU A 28 7.68 5.09 1.85
N GLN A 29 8.44 4.42 2.73
CA GLN A 29 8.08 3.15 3.33
C GLN A 29 8.62 3.09 4.76
N LYS A 30 7.78 2.73 5.72
CA LYS A 30 8.16 2.63 7.14
C LYS A 30 7.35 1.59 7.88
N VAL A 31 7.89 1.08 8.98
CA VAL A 31 7.12 0.31 9.96
C VAL A 31 6.39 1.29 10.88
N SER A 32 5.06 1.27 10.85
CA SER A 32 4.22 2.08 11.74
C SER A 32 4.09 1.44 13.13
N ASP A 33 4.08 0.10 13.20
CA ASP A 33 4.06 -0.64 14.46
C ASP A 33 4.81 -1.98 14.32
N TYR A 34 5.85 -2.16 15.12
CA TYR A 34 6.67 -3.37 15.13
C TYR A 34 5.95 -4.58 15.73
N HIS A 35 5.09 -4.40 16.73
CA HIS A 35 4.38 -5.50 17.41
C HIS A 35 3.30 -6.11 16.52
N PHE A 36 2.63 -5.28 15.73
CA PHE A 36 1.58 -5.71 14.81
C PHE A 36 2.06 -5.91 13.37
N HIS A 37 3.36 -5.73 13.13
CA HIS A 37 3.95 -5.76 11.78
C HIS A 37 3.22 -4.83 10.80
N GLN A 38 2.79 -3.66 11.30
CA GLN A 38 2.13 -2.64 10.50
C GLN A 38 3.17 -1.88 9.70
N VAL A 39 2.96 -1.85 8.40
CA VAL A 39 3.75 -1.01 7.49
C VAL A 39 2.88 0.07 6.90
N SER A 40 3.47 1.24 6.70
CA SER A 40 2.90 2.33 5.93
C SER A 40 3.77 2.57 4.71
N ILE A 41 3.15 2.59 3.55
CA ILE A 41 3.81 2.80 2.26
C ILE A 41 3.13 3.99 1.60
N LYS A 42 3.92 4.99 1.22
CA LYS A 42 3.42 6.13 0.45
C LYS A 42 3.91 6.00 -0.98
N MET A 43 2.98 6.10 -1.93
CA MET A 43 3.27 6.05 -3.36
C MET A 43 2.81 7.33 -4.04
N SER A 44 3.51 7.77 -5.08
CA SER A 44 3.12 8.90 -5.91
C SER A 44 2.68 8.43 -7.29
N GLY A 45 1.59 8.99 -7.82
CA GLY A 45 1.14 8.71 -9.17
C GLY A 45 -0.25 9.28 -9.48
N ASN A 46 -0.73 9.04 -10.70
CA ASN A 46 -2.03 9.54 -11.15
C ASN A 46 -3.16 8.64 -10.66
N ILE A 47 -3.87 9.10 -9.63
CA ILE A 47 -4.90 8.32 -8.95
C ILE A 47 -6.07 7.86 -9.85
N ASN A 48 -6.28 8.53 -10.98
CA ASN A 48 -7.29 8.10 -11.96
C ASN A 48 -7.01 6.72 -12.56
N LEU A 49 -5.74 6.27 -12.52
CA LEU A 49 -5.32 4.95 -12.97
C LEU A 49 -5.69 3.83 -11.97
N VAL A 50 -6.13 4.18 -10.76
CA VAL A 50 -6.40 3.23 -9.66
C VAL A 50 -7.89 2.90 -9.53
N LYS A 51 -8.76 3.49 -10.36
CA LYS A 51 -10.22 3.40 -10.22
C LYS A 51 -10.78 1.97 -10.19
N ASN A 52 -10.04 0.97 -10.68
CA ASN A 52 -10.47 -0.42 -10.76
C ASN A 52 -9.57 -1.44 -10.02
N ILE A 53 -8.65 -1.00 -9.15
CA ILE A 53 -7.83 -1.97 -8.40
C ILE A 53 -8.66 -2.61 -7.30
N SER A 54 -9.06 -3.87 -7.52
CA SER A 54 -9.70 -4.73 -6.53
C SER A 54 -8.76 -5.87 -6.19
N ILE A 55 -8.32 -5.93 -4.93
CA ILE A 55 -7.42 -6.97 -4.43
C ILE A 55 -8.06 -7.55 -3.17
N ASP A 56 -8.12 -8.88 -3.10
CA ASP A 56 -8.64 -9.58 -1.93
C ASP A 56 -7.90 -9.15 -0.65
N ASN A 57 -8.68 -8.86 0.40
CA ASN A 57 -8.19 -8.39 1.70
C ASN A 57 -7.58 -6.99 1.74
N ILE A 58 -7.71 -6.21 0.68
CA ILE A 58 -7.47 -4.76 0.70
C ILE A 58 -8.82 -4.04 0.72
N GLU A 59 -8.97 -3.11 1.66
CA GLU A 59 -10.08 -2.16 1.68
C GLU A 59 -9.56 -0.76 1.37
N LYS A 60 -10.41 -0.02 0.68
CA LYS A 60 -10.19 1.39 0.41
C LYS A 60 -10.81 2.19 1.56
N HIS A 61 -10.00 2.95 2.30
CA HIS A 61 -10.48 3.79 3.40
C HIS A 61 -11.03 5.11 2.87
N ASP A 62 -10.27 5.74 1.99
CA ASP A 62 -10.61 7.01 1.34
C ASP A 62 -10.11 7.00 -0.11
N GLU A 63 -10.24 8.11 -0.83
CA GLU A 63 -9.83 8.17 -2.23
C GLU A 63 -8.37 7.78 -2.46
N HIS A 64 -7.50 8.05 -1.48
CA HIS A 64 -6.04 8.00 -1.54
C HIS A 64 -5.44 6.86 -0.71
N THR A 65 -6.17 6.32 0.27
CA THR A 65 -5.65 5.40 1.27
C THR A 65 -6.29 4.03 1.15
N TYR A 66 -5.44 3.01 1.11
CA TYR A 66 -5.80 1.61 1.11
C TYR A 66 -5.24 0.96 2.38
N PHE A 67 -5.97 0.03 2.97
CA PHE A 67 -5.49 -0.73 4.11
C PHE A 67 -5.76 -2.22 3.93
N CYS A 68 -4.87 -3.02 4.49
CA CYS A 68 -5.05 -4.47 4.52
C CYS A 68 -5.83 -4.89 5.76
N LYS A 69 -6.78 -5.80 5.59
CA LYS A 69 -7.58 -6.37 6.69
C LYS A 69 -6.75 -7.17 7.71
N CYS A 70 -5.60 -7.71 7.31
CA CYS A 70 -4.82 -8.63 8.14
C CYS A 70 -4.13 -7.94 9.31
N HIS A 71 -3.49 -6.80 9.04
CA HIS A 71 -2.65 -6.11 10.02
C HIS A 71 -2.87 -4.59 10.02
N TRP A 72 -3.84 -4.06 9.27
CA TRP A 72 -4.02 -2.61 9.08
C TRP A 72 -2.80 -1.89 8.50
N SER A 73 -1.97 -2.61 7.74
CA SER A 73 -0.93 -1.99 6.93
C SER A 73 -1.57 -1.07 5.89
N THR A 74 -0.98 0.10 5.67
CA THR A 74 -1.55 1.16 4.83
C THR A 74 -0.71 1.45 3.60
N VAL A 75 -1.39 1.74 2.49
CA VAL A 75 -0.82 2.32 1.28
C VAL A 75 -1.53 3.64 1.01
N GLU A 76 -0.79 4.74 1.11
CA GLU A 76 -1.28 6.08 0.81
C GLU A 76 -0.78 6.51 -0.57
N ILE A 77 -1.68 7.09 -1.37
CA ILE A 77 -1.39 7.61 -2.69
C ILE A 77 -1.32 9.15 -2.60
N SER A 78 -0.13 9.69 -2.82
CA SER A 78 0.07 11.12 -3.03
C SER A 78 -0.19 11.44 -4.50
N PRO A 79 -1.15 12.33 -4.83
CA PRO A 79 -1.33 12.80 -6.20
C PRO A 79 -0.03 13.45 -6.71
N ARG A 80 0.27 13.23 -7.99
CA ARG A 80 1.40 13.82 -8.70
C ARG A 80 0.92 14.94 -9.61
#